data_AF-A0AAU6JQ14-F1
#
_entry.id   AF-A0AAU6JQ14-F1
#
_cell.length_a   1.000
_cell.length_b   1.000
_cell.length_c   1.000
_cell.angle_alpha   90.00
_cell.angle_beta   90.00
_cell.angle_gamma   90.00
#
_symmetry.space_group_name_H-M   'P 1'
#
loop_
_entity.id
_entity.type
_entity.pdbx_description
1 polymer ?
#
loop_
_entity_poly.entity_id
_entity_poly.type
_entity_poly.pdbx_seq_one_letter_code
_entity_poly.pdbx_strand_id
1 'polypeptide(L)'
;MTFCDVDYERGSRAHGRGVAAAPPEGWLIGRSGLVHADFDGERLRITGDELITGPHPASALINALHGKQLVVGHGILTADLRAAAMVTPIPSQLLDRTIDTLVFAHRVRGGPFPNGCNLDDLAKENLGETRRKLRFPTSAPGLRPGATGMSPDRHDADPREDAALVARIWEAMVTTRTLAWGPGKPSWTHHDGDTRPGAPAGSANLGIEHIAELTGDQPQVEATEWADRIRAEGLIMRPTVPSRDALVLANLAAAYIPAPEPVRLIADKLQDAGEIPADRVLKAEDLYMACQYLGVQQNTDVRHRSLTGKKLTKPLREPVAWALWQHTHPEWTTAYRLARRESESSATGFIRFEELKNDRARIRGRLGALVG
;
A
#
# COMPACT_ATOMS: atom_id res chain seq x y z
N MET A 1 13.03 2.37 18.89
CA MET A 1 12.78 2.29 17.42
C MET A 1 11.46 1.59 17.13
N THR A 2 10.93 1.71 15.91
CA THR A 2 9.68 1.06 15.48
C THR A 2 9.83 0.47 14.10
N PHE A 3 9.48 -0.80 13.95
CA PHE A 3 9.44 -1.52 12.68
C PHE A 3 8.00 -1.57 12.16
N CYS A 4 7.81 -1.40 10.86
CA CYS A 4 6.50 -1.27 10.24
C CYS A 4 6.37 -2.13 8.98
N ASP A 5 5.22 -2.79 8.83
CA ASP A 5 4.76 -3.39 7.59
C ASP A 5 3.28 -3.06 7.36
N VAL A 6 2.90 -2.95 6.08
CA VAL A 6 1.55 -2.56 5.68
C VAL A 6 0.91 -3.63 4.80
N ASP A 7 -0.30 -4.01 5.19
CA ASP A 7 -1.21 -4.80 4.37
C ASP A 7 -2.21 -3.89 3.66
N TYR A 8 -2.32 -4.10 2.35
CA TYR A 8 -3.22 -3.35 1.49
C TYR A 8 -4.55 -4.06 1.31
N GLU A 9 -5.64 -3.33 1.10
CA GLU A 9 -6.96 -3.87 0.80
C GLU A 9 -6.94 -4.79 -0.43
N ARG A 10 -7.75 -5.85 -0.38
CA ARG A 10 -7.83 -6.85 -1.46
C ARG A 10 -8.22 -6.19 -2.78
N GLY A 11 -7.38 -6.36 -3.79
CA GLY A 11 -7.61 -5.87 -5.15
C GLY A 11 -7.09 -4.47 -5.41
N SER A 12 -6.62 -3.75 -4.38
CA SER A 12 -5.94 -2.46 -4.56
C SER A 12 -4.54 -2.62 -5.17
N ARG A 13 -3.86 -3.73 -4.83
CA ARG A 13 -2.62 -4.15 -5.47
C ARG A 13 -2.94 -5.22 -6.52
N ALA A 14 -2.81 -4.88 -7.80
CA ALA A 14 -3.03 -5.83 -8.88
C ALA A 14 -1.97 -6.95 -8.84
N HIS A 15 -2.39 -8.21 -8.75
CA HIS A 15 -1.51 -9.38 -8.85
C HIS A 15 -2.08 -10.39 -9.86
N GLY A 16 -1.23 -10.80 -10.80
CA GLY A 16 -1.52 -11.81 -11.83
C GLY A 16 -0.44 -11.81 -12.91
N ARG A 17 -0.21 -12.93 -13.60
CA ARG A 17 0.66 -12.94 -14.80
C ARG A 17 0.07 -12.01 -15.86
N GLY A 18 0.86 -11.05 -16.35
CA GLY A 18 0.46 -10.14 -17.43
C GLY A 18 -0.37 -8.91 -17.00
N VAL A 19 -0.66 -8.74 -15.70
CA VAL A 19 -1.31 -7.52 -15.20
C VAL A 19 -0.22 -6.52 -14.81
N ALA A 20 -0.22 -5.34 -15.43
CA ALA A 20 0.69 -4.26 -15.03
C ALA A 20 0.47 -3.97 -13.54
N ALA A 21 1.55 -4.01 -12.76
CA ALA A 21 1.46 -3.72 -11.33
C ALA A 21 0.86 -2.32 -11.14
N ALA A 22 -0.27 -2.23 -10.45
CA ALA A 22 -0.84 -0.93 -10.08
C ALA A 22 0.21 -0.18 -9.26
N PRO A 23 0.48 1.11 -9.53
CA PRO A 23 1.44 1.88 -8.76
C PRO A 23 0.93 2.09 -7.33
N PRO A 24 1.82 2.31 -6.33
CA PRO A 24 1.44 2.51 -4.93
C PRO A 24 0.41 3.63 -4.71
N GLU A 25 0.39 4.65 -5.57
CA GLU A 25 -0.58 5.75 -5.54
C GLU A 25 -2.05 5.31 -5.71
N GLY A 26 -2.28 4.10 -6.22
CA GLY A 26 -3.60 3.48 -6.34
C GLY A 26 -3.92 2.46 -5.25
N TRP A 27 -3.02 2.25 -4.28
CA TRP A 27 -3.20 1.24 -3.24
C TRP A 27 -3.97 1.81 -2.06
N LEU A 28 -4.77 0.95 -1.44
CA LEU A 28 -5.55 1.28 -0.24
C LEU A 28 -4.90 0.56 0.93
N ILE A 29 -4.42 1.31 1.91
CA ILE A 29 -3.94 0.73 3.18
C ILE A 29 -5.15 0.12 3.89
N GLY A 30 -5.06 -1.15 4.27
CA GLY A 30 -6.11 -1.84 5.02
C GLY A 30 -5.73 -2.01 6.49
N ARG A 31 -4.51 -2.49 6.75
CA ARG A 31 -3.98 -2.71 8.10
C ARG A 31 -2.49 -2.39 8.14
N SER A 32 -1.97 -2.09 9.32
CA SER A 32 -0.53 -1.92 9.53
C SER A 32 -0.09 -2.59 10.82
N GLY A 33 1.02 -3.30 10.75
CA GLY A 33 1.64 -3.94 11.91
C GLY A 33 2.87 -3.15 12.33
N LEU A 34 2.92 -2.77 13.60
CA LEU A 34 4.05 -2.08 14.21
C LEU A 34 4.70 -2.97 15.27
N VAL A 35 6.03 -3.01 15.29
CA VAL A 35 6.81 -3.67 16.33
C VAL A 35 7.75 -2.64 16.95
N HIS A 36 7.63 -2.43 18.25
CA HIS A 36 8.48 -1.52 19.01
C HIS A 36 9.64 -2.28 19.61
N ALA A 37 10.83 -1.68 19.56
CA ALA A 37 12.03 -2.30 20.09
C ALA A 37 13.06 -1.28 20.58
N ASP A 38 13.93 -1.74 21.47
CA ASP A 38 15.15 -1.06 21.92
C ASP A 38 16.36 -1.78 21.34
N PHE A 39 17.39 -1.03 20.93
CA PHE A 39 18.67 -1.58 20.49
C PHE A 39 19.76 -1.10 21.46
N ASP A 40 20.51 -2.03 22.05
CA ASP A 40 21.57 -1.72 23.03
C ASP A 40 22.96 -1.55 22.41
N GLY A 41 23.07 -1.68 21.07
CA GLY A 41 24.34 -1.67 20.34
C GLY A 41 24.75 -3.06 19.84
N GLU A 42 24.20 -4.13 20.43
CA GLU A 42 24.50 -5.51 20.05
C GLU A 42 23.24 -6.34 19.76
N ARG A 43 22.13 -6.04 20.45
CA ARG A 43 20.90 -6.82 20.35
C ARG A 43 19.67 -5.95 20.33
N LEU A 44 18.68 -6.42 19.59
CA LEU A 44 17.37 -5.83 19.50
C LEU A 44 16.41 -6.53 20.48
N ARG A 45 15.82 -5.76 21.39
CA ARG A 45 14.80 -6.23 22.33
C ARG A 45 13.44 -5.67 21.95
N ILE A 46 12.52 -6.54 21.53
CA ILE A 46 11.11 -6.17 21.29
C ILE A 46 10.46 -5.76 22.62
N THR A 47 9.85 -4.58 22.65
CA THR A 47 9.19 -3.99 23.83
C THR A 47 7.67 -3.96 23.70
N GLY A 48 7.13 -4.16 22.51
CA GLY A 48 5.70 -4.28 22.26
C GLY A 48 5.36 -4.35 20.78
N ASP A 49 4.08 -4.57 20.46
CA ASP A 49 3.55 -4.50 19.11
C ASP A 49 2.18 -3.81 19.09
N GLU A 50 1.79 -3.32 17.92
CA GLU A 50 0.49 -2.68 17.67
C GLU A 50 -0.04 -3.13 16.30
N LEU A 51 -1.35 -3.40 16.23
CA LEU A 51 -2.05 -3.67 14.98
C LEU A 51 -3.04 -2.54 14.71
N ILE A 52 -2.75 -1.73 13.69
CA ILE A 52 -3.63 -0.67 13.23
C ILE A 52 -4.66 -1.25 12.27
N THR A 53 -5.93 -1.06 12.60
CA THR A 53 -7.09 -1.42 11.79
C THR A 53 -8.14 -0.31 11.89
N GLY A 54 -9.23 -0.42 11.12
CA GLY A 54 -10.37 0.48 11.22
C GLY A 54 -10.54 1.39 9.99
N PRO A 55 -11.34 2.45 10.11
CA PRO A 55 -11.82 3.20 8.95
C PRO A 55 -10.78 4.17 8.35
N HIS A 56 -9.77 4.59 9.13
CA HIS A 56 -8.75 5.58 8.74
C HIS A 56 -7.32 5.04 8.97
N PRO A 57 -6.97 3.89 8.34
CA PRO A 57 -5.73 3.20 8.68
C PRO A 57 -4.48 3.97 8.24
N ALA A 58 -4.57 4.81 7.20
CA ALA A 58 -3.46 5.65 6.75
C ALA A 58 -3.15 6.77 7.77
N SER A 59 -4.13 7.58 8.18
CA SER A 59 -3.88 8.59 9.22
C SER A 59 -3.51 7.98 10.56
N ALA A 60 -4.12 6.86 10.94
CA ALA A 60 -3.74 6.14 12.17
C ALA A 60 -2.28 5.70 12.12
N LEU A 61 -1.82 5.14 10.98
CA LEU A 61 -0.42 4.80 10.75
C LEU A 61 0.50 6.02 10.92
N ILE A 62 0.20 7.12 10.22
CA ILE A 62 1.05 8.33 10.30
C ILE A 62 1.10 8.89 11.72
N ASN A 63 -0.02 8.91 12.43
CA ASN A 63 -0.07 9.35 13.83
C ASN A 63 0.72 8.42 14.76
N ALA A 64 0.63 7.10 14.56
CA ALA A 64 1.36 6.12 15.37
C ALA A 64 2.87 6.18 15.13
N LEU A 65 3.30 6.49 13.90
CA LEU A 65 4.70 6.69 13.56
C LEU A 65 5.22 8.08 13.97
N HIS A 66 4.33 9.05 14.17
CA HIS A 66 4.69 10.40 14.56
C HIS A 66 5.42 10.42 15.92
N GLY A 67 6.52 11.15 15.99
CA GLY A 67 7.32 11.29 17.20
C GLY A 67 8.20 10.09 17.55
N LYS A 68 8.15 8.98 16.78
CA LYS A 68 9.10 7.86 16.96
C LYS A 68 10.53 8.33 16.63
N GLN A 69 11.51 7.77 17.33
CA GLN A 69 12.92 8.15 17.16
C GLN A 69 13.51 7.63 15.84
N LEU A 70 13.13 6.41 15.45
CA LEU A 70 13.52 5.77 14.21
C LEU A 70 12.37 4.84 13.77
N VAL A 71 11.98 4.94 12.52
CA VAL A 71 11.00 4.09 11.85
C VAL A 71 11.73 3.28 10.78
N VAL A 72 11.58 1.97 10.80
CA VAL A 72 12.23 1.07 9.85
C VAL A 72 11.16 0.23 9.17
N GLY A 73 11.21 0.14 7.84
CA GLY A 73 10.29 -0.71 7.10
C GLY A 73 10.95 -1.25 5.84
N HIS A 74 10.28 -2.20 5.19
CA HIS A 74 10.76 -2.78 3.93
C HIS A 74 9.86 -2.38 2.78
N GLY A 75 10.28 -1.38 2.02
CA GLY A 75 9.46 -0.71 1.02
C GLY A 75 8.63 0.44 1.58
N ILE A 76 8.92 0.91 2.80
CA ILE A 76 8.11 1.94 3.47
C ILE A 76 8.12 3.29 2.75
N LEU A 77 9.27 3.71 2.20
CA LEU A 77 9.35 4.94 1.42
C LEU A 77 8.84 4.70 -0.01
N THR A 78 9.20 3.54 -0.58
CA THR A 78 8.91 3.22 -1.98
C THR A 78 7.46 2.81 -2.25
N ALA A 79 6.70 2.43 -1.22
CA ALA A 79 5.32 2.00 -1.34
C ALA A 79 4.41 2.54 -0.23
N ASP A 80 4.69 2.21 1.03
CA ASP A 80 3.70 2.36 2.12
C ASP A 80 3.33 3.84 2.36
N LEU A 81 4.33 4.69 2.57
CA LEU A 81 4.10 6.12 2.79
C LEU A 81 3.62 6.83 1.51
N ARG A 82 3.96 6.32 0.32
CA ARG A 82 3.43 6.84 -0.95
C ARG A 82 1.93 6.55 -1.08
N ALA A 83 1.48 5.37 -0.67
CA ALA A 83 0.06 5.05 -0.59
C ALA A 83 -0.64 5.91 0.47
N ALA A 84 -0.03 6.08 1.66
CA ALA A 84 -0.58 6.93 2.73
C ALA A 84 -0.70 8.41 2.28
N ALA A 85 0.32 8.94 1.60
CA ALA A 85 0.36 10.32 1.08
C ALA A 85 -0.79 10.66 0.13
N MET A 86 -1.53 9.66 -0.36
CA MET A 86 -2.70 9.89 -1.19
C MET A 86 -3.90 10.42 -0.41
N VAL A 87 -4.01 10.10 0.87
CA VAL A 87 -5.23 10.35 1.66
C VAL A 87 -4.95 11.14 2.95
N THR A 88 -3.69 11.18 3.38
CA THR A 88 -3.25 11.92 4.57
C THR A 88 -1.87 12.56 4.35
N PRO A 89 -1.60 13.75 4.89
CA PRO A 89 -0.27 14.38 4.79
C PRO A 89 0.82 13.57 5.50
N ILE A 90 2.04 13.57 4.92
CA ILE A 90 3.22 12.96 5.54
C ILE A 90 4.10 14.06 6.16
N PRO A 91 4.28 14.10 7.49
CA PRO A 91 5.18 15.08 8.12
C PRO A 91 6.63 14.87 7.66
N SER A 92 7.33 15.95 7.30
CA SER A 92 8.75 15.83 6.88
C SER A 92 9.63 15.25 7.98
N GLN A 93 9.33 15.53 9.27
CA GLN A 93 10.10 14.98 10.39
C GLN A 93 9.96 13.46 10.52
N LEU A 94 8.89 12.86 10.01
CA LEU A 94 8.76 11.41 9.94
C LEU A 94 9.74 10.85 8.91
N LEU A 95 9.86 11.50 7.75
CA LEU A 95 10.79 11.09 6.70
C LEU A 95 12.24 11.15 7.18
N ASP A 96 12.63 12.21 7.88
CA ASP A 96 13.99 12.37 8.42
C ASP A 96 14.42 11.22 9.35
N ARG A 97 13.46 10.44 9.87
CA ARG A 97 13.65 9.32 10.80
C ARG A 97 13.21 7.97 10.21
N THR A 98 12.99 7.90 8.91
CA THR A 98 12.51 6.68 8.24
C THR A 98 13.63 6.01 7.45
N ILE A 99 13.80 4.71 7.68
CA ILE A 99 14.72 3.84 6.94
C ILE A 99 13.90 2.84 6.11
N ASP A 100 14.02 2.94 4.79
CA ASP A 100 13.56 1.91 3.87
C ASP A 100 14.69 0.91 3.58
N THR A 101 14.58 -0.27 4.18
CA THR A 101 15.55 -1.36 4.03
C THR A 101 15.61 -1.91 2.61
N LEU A 102 14.54 -1.80 1.82
CA LEU A 102 14.52 -2.23 0.42
C LEU A 102 15.39 -1.30 -0.42
N VAL A 103 15.22 0.00 -0.23
CA VAL A 103 15.99 1.04 -0.92
C VAL A 103 17.47 0.96 -0.56
N PHE A 104 17.74 0.88 0.75
CA PHE A 104 19.08 0.67 1.28
C PHE A 104 19.76 -0.54 0.62
N ALA A 105 19.08 -1.69 0.60
CA ALA A 105 19.63 -2.91 0.01
C ALA A 105 19.92 -2.77 -1.49
N HIS A 106 19.04 -2.11 -2.23
CA HIS A 106 19.25 -1.86 -3.65
C HIS A 106 20.44 -0.94 -3.92
N ARG A 107 20.62 0.11 -3.11
CA ARG A 107 21.76 1.02 -3.22
C ARG A 107 23.08 0.32 -2.92
N VAL A 108 23.17 -0.42 -1.82
CA VAL A 108 24.39 -1.17 -1.43
C VAL A 108 24.77 -2.21 -2.49
N ARG A 109 23.79 -2.88 -3.10
CA ARG A 109 24.03 -3.84 -4.19
C ARG A 109 24.52 -3.19 -5.49
N GLY A 110 24.24 -1.91 -5.74
CA GLY A 110 24.70 -1.18 -6.93
C GLY A 110 24.00 -1.57 -8.25
N GLY A 111 22.74 -2.00 -8.22
CA GLY A 111 22.01 -2.42 -9.43
C GLY A 111 20.55 -1.95 -9.47
N PRO A 112 19.88 -1.98 -10.65
CA PRO A 112 18.51 -1.49 -10.79
C PRO A 112 17.52 -2.26 -9.92
N PHE A 113 16.57 -1.55 -9.28
CA PHE A 113 15.35 -2.13 -8.70
C PHE A 113 14.72 -3.04 -9.78
N PRO A 114 14.47 -4.36 -9.58
CA PRO A 114 13.71 -4.92 -8.46
C PRO A 114 14.03 -6.41 -8.11
N ASN A 115 15.28 -6.86 -8.19
CA ASN A 115 15.57 -8.31 -8.18
C ASN A 115 16.49 -8.77 -7.03
N GLY A 116 16.03 -9.69 -6.16
CA GLY A 116 16.88 -10.34 -5.13
C GLY A 116 16.92 -9.67 -3.75
N CYS A 117 16.35 -8.46 -3.60
CA CYS A 117 16.32 -7.72 -2.33
C CYS A 117 14.93 -7.67 -1.69
N ASN A 118 13.99 -8.54 -2.10
CA ASN A 118 12.68 -8.56 -1.47
C ASN A 118 12.76 -9.23 -0.08
N LEU A 119 11.76 -8.99 0.78
CA LEU A 119 11.79 -9.45 2.17
C LEU A 119 12.08 -10.95 2.34
N ASP A 120 11.55 -11.81 1.46
CA ASP A 120 11.77 -13.26 1.54
C ASP A 120 13.22 -13.62 1.19
N ASP A 121 13.78 -12.98 0.15
CA ASP A 121 15.17 -13.18 -0.24
C ASP A 121 16.10 -12.70 0.89
N LEU A 122 15.81 -11.54 1.49
CA LEU A 122 16.61 -11.03 2.62
C LEU A 122 16.49 -11.91 3.87
N ALA A 123 15.28 -12.40 4.19
CA ALA A 123 15.07 -13.32 5.31
C ALA A 123 15.88 -14.61 5.13
N LYS A 124 15.85 -15.16 3.92
CA LYS A 124 16.60 -16.38 3.61
C LYS A 124 18.10 -16.16 3.71
N GLU A 125 18.62 -15.13 3.06
CA GLU A 125 20.07 -14.96 2.94
C GLU A 125 20.71 -14.36 4.22
N ASN A 126 19.98 -13.59 5.03
CA ASN A 126 20.54 -13.00 6.26
C ASN A 126 20.20 -13.79 7.54
N LEU A 127 19.09 -14.55 7.55
CA LEU A 127 18.64 -15.29 8.74
C LEU A 127 18.60 -16.81 8.53
N GLY A 128 18.71 -17.30 7.29
CA GLY A 128 18.49 -18.72 6.97
C GLY A 128 17.02 -19.14 7.02
N GLU A 129 16.09 -18.19 7.01
CA GLU A 129 14.67 -18.45 7.24
C GLU A 129 13.83 -18.34 5.98
N THR A 130 12.78 -19.17 5.90
CA THR A 130 11.74 -19.00 4.88
C THR A 130 10.58 -18.21 5.46
N ARG A 131 10.25 -17.08 4.84
CA ARG A 131 9.09 -16.27 5.22
C ARG A 131 7.82 -17.10 5.17
N ARG A 132 7.00 -17.01 6.23
CA ARG A 132 5.78 -17.81 6.40
C ARG A 132 4.59 -17.31 5.57
N LYS A 133 4.60 -16.04 5.14
CA LYS A 133 3.55 -15.44 4.30
C LYS A 133 3.53 -16.08 2.90
N LEU A 134 2.49 -16.84 2.61
CA LEU A 134 2.29 -17.47 1.30
C LEU A 134 2.18 -16.40 0.20
N ARG A 135 3.17 -16.35 -0.71
CA ARG A 135 3.14 -15.44 -1.88
C ARG A 135 2.10 -15.84 -2.92
N PHE A 136 1.73 -17.11 -2.96
CA PHE A 136 0.82 -17.71 -3.93
C PHE A 136 -0.04 -18.78 -3.25
N PRO A 137 -1.30 -19.01 -3.70
CA PRO A 137 -2.13 -20.09 -3.19
C PRO A 137 -1.39 -21.42 -3.28
N THR A 138 -1.39 -22.20 -2.19
CA THR A 138 -0.85 -23.56 -2.13
C THR A 138 -1.76 -24.60 -2.80
N SER A 139 -2.95 -24.20 -3.25
CA SER A 139 -3.96 -25.10 -3.80
C SER A 139 -4.77 -24.45 -4.92
N ALA A 140 -4.24 -24.48 -6.14
CA ALA A 140 -5.07 -24.53 -7.35
C ALA A 140 -4.24 -25.07 -8.54
N PRO A 141 -4.22 -26.39 -8.77
CA PRO A 141 -3.84 -26.93 -10.07
C PRO A 141 -4.86 -26.40 -11.10
N GLY A 142 -4.41 -25.60 -12.07
CA GLY A 142 -5.23 -25.30 -13.26
C GLY A 142 -5.89 -23.93 -13.38
N LEU A 143 -5.42 -22.87 -12.70
CA LEU A 143 -5.87 -21.51 -13.03
C LEU A 143 -5.38 -21.11 -14.44
N ARG A 144 -6.29 -21.22 -15.42
CA ARG A 144 -6.12 -20.81 -16.81
C ARG A 144 -5.83 -19.30 -16.92
N PRO A 145 -5.18 -18.84 -18.00
CA PRO A 145 -5.09 -17.42 -18.33
C PRO A 145 -6.50 -16.80 -18.35
N GLY A 146 -6.73 -15.77 -17.52
CA GLY A 146 -8.02 -15.07 -17.43
C GLY A 146 -8.81 -15.26 -16.13
N ALA A 147 -8.37 -16.13 -15.21
CA ALA A 147 -8.99 -16.21 -13.88
C ALA A 147 -8.58 -15.01 -13.02
N THR A 148 -9.48 -14.04 -12.86
CA THR A 148 -9.33 -12.87 -12.00
C THR A 148 -9.65 -13.23 -10.54
N GLY A 149 -8.75 -13.95 -9.89
CA GLY A 149 -8.89 -14.35 -8.49
C GLY A 149 -7.56 -14.32 -7.75
N MET A 150 -7.38 -13.36 -6.84
CA MET A 150 -6.29 -13.40 -5.85
C MET A 150 -6.64 -14.40 -4.75
N SER A 151 -5.68 -15.24 -4.32
CA SER A 151 -5.89 -16.26 -3.27
C SER A 151 -6.44 -15.67 -1.95
N PRO A 152 -7.34 -16.40 -1.26
CA PRO A 152 -7.77 -16.07 0.11
C PRO A 152 -6.62 -15.94 1.12
N ASP A 153 -5.55 -16.71 0.98
CA ASP A 153 -4.56 -16.97 2.06
C ASP A 153 -3.66 -15.77 2.40
N ARG A 154 -3.61 -14.75 1.53
CA ARG A 154 -2.66 -13.64 1.69
C ARG A 154 -3.10 -12.61 2.76
N HIS A 155 -4.40 -12.54 3.06
CA HIS A 155 -4.94 -11.59 4.04
C HIS A 155 -5.00 -12.14 5.47
N ASP A 156 -4.70 -13.43 5.66
CA ASP A 156 -4.63 -14.04 6.99
C ASP A 156 -3.26 -13.87 7.64
N ALA A 157 -2.24 -13.44 6.88
CA ALA A 157 -0.94 -13.11 7.44
C ALA A 157 -1.01 -11.79 8.23
N ASP A 158 -0.51 -11.82 9.45
CA ASP A 158 -0.45 -10.66 10.34
C ASP A 158 0.71 -9.75 9.91
N PRO A 159 0.49 -8.46 9.59
CA PRO A 159 1.58 -7.56 9.20
C PRO A 159 2.61 -7.36 10.32
N ARG A 160 2.26 -7.64 11.57
CA ARG A 160 3.24 -7.63 12.68
C ARG A 160 4.32 -8.69 12.53
N GLU A 161 4.02 -9.82 11.90
CA GLU A 161 5.02 -10.86 11.62
C GLU A 161 6.07 -10.36 10.62
N ASP A 162 5.64 -9.64 9.59
CA ASP A 162 6.54 -9.06 8.59
C ASP A 162 7.35 -7.91 9.22
N ALA A 163 6.74 -7.06 10.05
CA ALA A 163 7.46 -6.03 10.80
C ALA A 163 8.52 -6.63 11.75
N ALA A 164 8.19 -7.72 12.46
CA ALA A 164 9.14 -8.45 13.29
C ALA A 164 10.26 -9.10 12.45
N LEU A 165 9.95 -9.60 11.27
CA LEU A 165 10.95 -10.14 10.34
C LEU A 165 11.91 -9.04 9.85
N VAL A 166 11.39 -7.86 9.50
CA VAL A 166 12.23 -6.69 9.18
C VAL A 166 13.14 -6.34 10.35
N ALA A 167 12.62 -6.36 11.57
CA ALA A 167 13.39 -6.09 12.78
C ALA A 167 14.60 -7.02 12.94
N ARG A 168 14.41 -8.31 12.70
CA ARG A 168 15.46 -9.32 12.80
C ARG A 168 16.47 -9.23 11.65
N ILE A 169 16.01 -8.97 10.42
CA ILE A 169 16.91 -8.74 9.29
C ILE A 169 17.76 -7.49 9.55
N TRP A 170 17.16 -6.42 10.06
CA TRP A 170 17.86 -5.20 10.46
C TRP A 170 18.93 -5.48 11.52
N GLU A 171 18.58 -6.20 12.59
CA GLU A 171 19.52 -6.59 13.65
C GLU A 171 20.69 -7.40 13.07
N ALA A 172 20.41 -8.38 12.21
CA ALA A 172 21.43 -9.19 11.55
C ALA A 172 22.36 -8.33 10.69
N MET A 173 21.83 -7.39 9.90
CA MET A 173 22.63 -6.48 9.08
C MET A 173 23.55 -5.60 9.94
N VAL A 174 23.01 -5.02 11.02
CA VAL A 174 23.75 -4.10 11.89
C VAL A 174 24.85 -4.81 12.68
N THR A 175 24.54 -5.98 13.24
CA THR A 175 25.46 -6.74 14.09
C THR A 175 26.55 -7.43 13.30
N THR A 176 26.22 -8.05 12.17
CA THR A 176 27.20 -8.73 11.30
C THR A 176 27.94 -7.79 10.36
N ARG A 177 27.45 -6.54 10.24
CA ARG A 177 27.91 -5.56 9.25
C ARG A 177 27.93 -6.12 7.84
N THR A 178 26.95 -6.95 7.51
CA THR A 178 26.84 -7.60 6.21
C THR A 178 25.40 -7.53 5.74
N LEU A 179 25.21 -7.19 4.46
CA LEU A 179 23.95 -7.39 3.77
C LEU A 179 24.13 -8.52 2.75
N ALA A 180 23.31 -9.56 2.83
CA ALA A 180 23.19 -10.59 1.81
C ALA A 180 21.87 -10.47 1.05
N TRP A 181 21.87 -10.79 -0.25
CA TRP A 181 20.69 -10.77 -1.12
C TRP A 181 20.61 -12.00 -2.01
N GLY A 182 19.39 -12.38 -2.35
CA GLY A 182 19.10 -13.58 -3.12
C GLY A 182 19.28 -13.40 -4.62
N PRO A 183 19.19 -14.49 -5.40
CA PRO A 183 19.20 -14.41 -6.84
C PRO A 183 17.93 -13.71 -7.33
N GLY A 184 18.11 -12.73 -8.21
CA GLY A 184 17.04 -12.08 -8.94
C GLY A 184 16.19 -13.07 -9.72
N LYS A 185 14.89 -12.77 -9.88
CA LYS A 185 14.05 -13.57 -10.78
C LYS A 185 14.41 -13.28 -12.24
N PRO A 186 14.48 -14.29 -13.11
CA PRO A 186 14.57 -14.07 -14.54
C PRO A 186 13.36 -13.25 -15.00
N SER A 187 13.60 -12.21 -15.81
CA SER A 187 12.54 -11.40 -16.39
C SER A 187 12.29 -11.80 -17.84
N TRP A 188 11.03 -12.04 -18.18
CA TRP A 188 10.59 -12.29 -19.55
C TRP A 188 10.30 -10.96 -20.26
N THR A 189 11.01 -10.67 -21.35
CA THR A 189 10.61 -9.61 -22.27
C THR A 189 9.73 -10.21 -23.37
N HIS A 190 8.46 -9.82 -23.42
CA HIS A 190 7.56 -10.22 -24.49
C HIS A 190 7.98 -9.53 -25.79
N HIS A 191 8.72 -10.23 -26.64
CA HIS A 191 8.49 -10.28 -28.09
C HIS A 191 9.36 -11.34 -28.80
N ASP A 192 10.52 -11.72 -28.23
CA ASP A 192 11.47 -12.63 -28.91
C ASP A 192 12.00 -13.80 -28.06
N GLY A 193 11.40 -14.10 -26.90
CA GLY A 193 11.80 -15.28 -26.09
C GLY A 193 13.11 -15.14 -25.31
N ASP A 194 13.77 -13.98 -25.36
CA ASP A 194 14.96 -13.71 -24.56
C ASP A 194 14.64 -13.63 -23.07
N THR A 195 15.07 -14.66 -22.33
CA THR A 195 15.07 -14.65 -20.86
C THR A 195 16.33 -13.93 -20.41
N ARG A 196 16.18 -12.74 -19.81
CA ARG A 196 17.32 -12.11 -19.14
C ARG A 196 17.60 -12.87 -17.83
N PRO A 197 18.86 -13.30 -17.59
CA PRO A 197 19.22 -13.90 -16.31
C PRO A 197 18.92 -12.92 -15.17
N GLY A 198 18.44 -13.44 -14.04
CA GLY A 198 18.26 -12.64 -12.85
C GLY A 198 19.58 -12.10 -12.31
N ALA A 199 19.53 -11.05 -11.50
CA ALA A 199 20.72 -10.55 -10.79
C ALA A 199 21.33 -11.69 -9.95
N PRO A 200 22.67 -11.85 -9.90
CA PRO A 200 23.27 -12.88 -9.06
C PRO A 200 23.00 -12.60 -7.58
N ALA A 201 22.86 -13.68 -6.80
CA ALA A 201 22.94 -13.61 -5.35
C ALA A 201 24.31 -13.05 -4.94
N GLY A 202 24.39 -12.42 -3.78
CA GLY A 202 25.63 -11.85 -3.30
C GLY A 202 25.52 -11.25 -1.92
N SER A 203 26.63 -10.69 -1.46
CA SER A 203 26.70 -9.96 -0.20
C SER A 203 27.66 -8.79 -0.29
N ALA A 204 27.50 -7.84 0.62
CA ALA A 204 28.38 -6.70 0.76
C ALA A 204 28.62 -6.40 2.24
N ASN A 205 29.85 -5.97 2.54
CA ASN A 205 30.21 -5.46 3.87
C ASN A 205 29.63 -4.06 4.05
N LEU A 206 29.08 -3.80 5.23
CA LEU A 206 28.52 -2.53 5.63
C LEU A 206 29.57 -1.71 6.39
N GLY A 207 29.97 -0.58 5.81
CA GLY A 207 30.89 0.37 6.44
C GLY A 207 30.22 1.18 7.55
N ILE A 208 31.00 2.04 8.21
CA ILE A 208 30.53 2.88 9.33
C ILE A 208 29.35 3.77 8.89
N GLU A 209 29.40 4.36 7.70
CA GLU A 209 28.33 5.21 7.16
C GLU A 209 27.03 4.42 6.95
N HIS A 210 27.12 3.18 6.47
CA HIS A 210 25.95 2.31 6.33
C HIS A 210 25.32 1.97 7.68
N ILE A 211 26.13 1.71 8.70
CA ILE A 211 25.64 1.43 10.06
C ILE A 211 25.00 2.69 10.65
N ALA A 212 25.66 3.85 10.53
CA ALA A 212 25.13 5.13 11.00
C ALA A 212 23.78 5.46 10.36
N GLU A 213 23.58 5.15 9.08
CA GLU A 213 22.26 5.28 8.44
C GLU A 213 21.23 4.31 9.04
N LEU A 214 21.58 3.02 9.14
CA LEU A 214 20.65 2.01 9.67
C LEU A 214 20.25 2.25 11.13
N THR A 215 21.12 2.85 11.94
CA THR A 215 20.86 3.20 13.34
C THR A 215 20.21 4.57 13.53
N GLY A 216 20.09 5.35 12.45
CA GLY A 216 19.48 6.69 12.48
C GLY A 216 20.42 7.81 12.94
N ASP A 217 21.73 7.53 13.08
CA ASP A 217 22.75 8.55 13.35
C ASP A 217 22.97 9.46 12.11
N GLN A 218 22.69 8.93 10.93
CA GLN A 218 22.63 9.67 9.67
C GLN A 218 21.26 9.44 8.99
N PRO A 219 20.68 10.47 8.37
CA PRO A 219 19.44 10.30 7.64
C PRO A 219 19.68 9.49 6.36
N GLN A 220 18.70 8.67 5.98
CA GLN A 220 18.73 7.99 4.70
C GLN A 220 18.59 9.01 3.55
N VAL A 221 19.41 8.85 2.51
CA VAL A 221 19.49 9.76 1.37
C VAL A 221 18.12 9.94 0.70
N GLU A 222 17.40 8.85 0.44
CA GLU A 222 16.10 8.89 -0.24
C GLU A 222 14.99 9.48 0.63
N ALA A 223 15.09 9.30 1.95
CA ALA A 223 14.18 9.92 2.90
C ALA A 223 14.39 11.44 2.94
N THR A 224 15.64 11.88 2.91
CA THR A 224 16.03 13.30 2.82
C THR A 224 15.58 13.93 1.50
N GLU A 225 15.82 13.26 0.37
CA GLU A 225 15.35 13.71 -0.95
C GLU A 225 13.83 13.92 -0.92
N TRP A 226 13.09 12.98 -0.33
CA TRP A 226 11.65 13.10 -0.25
C TRP A 226 11.22 14.24 0.68
N ALA A 227 11.85 14.38 1.86
CA ALA A 227 11.57 15.47 2.78
C ALA A 227 11.78 16.85 2.13
N ASP A 228 12.88 17.01 1.38
CA ASP A 228 13.18 18.23 0.64
C ASP A 228 12.13 18.53 -0.43
N ARG A 229 11.69 17.53 -1.18
CA ARG A 229 10.67 17.71 -2.22
C ARG A 229 9.30 18.03 -1.64
N ILE A 230 8.91 17.43 -0.52
CA ILE A 230 7.69 17.83 0.19
C ILE A 230 7.80 19.30 0.63
N ARG A 231 8.94 19.70 1.22
CA ARG A 231 9.13 21.08 1.69
C ARG A 231 9.15 22.11 0.56
N ALA A 232 9.86 21.83 -0.53
CA ALA A 232 10.10 22.78 -1.61
C ALA A 232 8.95 22.81 -2.64
N GLU A 233 8.35 21.65 -2.94
CA GLU A 233 7.45 21.48 -4.08
C GLU A 233 6.07 20.92 -3.66
N GLY A 234 5.91 20.47 -2.41
CA GLY A 234 4.82 19.58 -2.00
C GLY A 234 4.95 18.16 -2.56
N LEU A 235 5.95 17.87 -3.40
CA LEU A 235 5.94 16.66 -4.22
C LEU A 235 6.27 15.36 -3.46
N ILE A 236 5.51 14.30 -3.74
CA ILE A 236 5.86 12.96 -3.26
C ILE A 236 7.06 12.39 -4.03
N MET A 237 7.73 11.40 -3.45
CA MET A 237 8.87 10.72 -4.09
C MET A 237 8.49 10.20 -5.48
N ARG A 238 9.36 10.40 -6.47
CA ARG A 238 9.12 9.92 -7.83
C ARG A 238 9.08 8.39 -7.84
N PRO A 239 8.18 7.77 -8.61
CA PRO A 239 8.20 6.33 -8.80
C PRO A 239 9.57 5.85 -9.29
N THR A 240 10.10 4.81 -8.65
CA THR A 240 11.36 4.15 -9.08
C THR A 240 11.23 3.43 -10.41
N VAL A 241 10.00 3.15 -10.86
CA VAL A 241 9.67 2.62 -12.18
C VAL A 241 8.88 3.66 -12.96
N PRO A 242 9.24 3.99 -14.21
CA PRO A 242 8.52 4.98 -14.99
C PRO A 242 7.10 4.50 -15.32
N SER A 243 6.12 5.03 -14.62
CA SER A 243 4.69 4.95 -14.97
C SER A 243 4.15 6.37 -15.06
N ARG A 244 3.71 6.76 -16.26
CA ARG A 244 3.18 8.10 -16.52
C ARG A 244 1.98 8.39 -15.63
N ASP A 245 1.07 7.42 -15.50
CA ASP A 245 -0.16 7.59 -14.71
C ASP A 245 0.15 7.66 -13.21
N ALA A 246 1.12 6.87 -12.73
CA ALA A 246 1.61 6.96 -11.35
C ALA A 246 2.19 8.34 -11.04
N LEU A 247 3.02 8.87 -11.96
CA LEU A 247 3.63 10.18 -11.81
C LEU A 247 2.61 11.31 -11.83
N VAL A 248 1.59 11.22 -12.68
CA VAL A 248 0.49 12.20 -12.71
C VAL A 248 -0.29 12.15 -11.40
N LEU A 249 -0.68 10.96 -10.94
CA LEU A 249 -1.44 10.79 -9.70
C LEU A 249 -0.64 11.27 -8.48
N ALA A 250 0.66 10.94 -8.42
CA ALA A 250 1.62 11.41 -7.43
C ALA A 250 1.68 12.93 -7.36
N ASN A 251 1.84 13.59 -8.50
CA ASN A 251 1.91 15.06 -8.59
C ASN A 251 0.59 15.74 -8.19
N LEU A 252 -0.56 15.08 -8.40
CA LEU A 252 -1.87 15.60 -8.00
C LEU A 252 -2.15 15.42 -6.50
N ALA A 253 -1.53 14.45 -5.83
CA ALA A 253 -1.66 14.25 -4.39
C ALA A 253 -0.66 15.08 -3.56
N ALA A 254 0.46 15.39 -4.19
CA ALA A 254 1.58 16.11 -3.63
C ALA A 254 1.32 17.58 -3.21
N ALA A 255 0.64 18.38 -4.03
CA ALA A 255 0.61 19.84 -3.87
C ALA A 255 -0.30 20.34 -2.73
N TYR A 256 -0.37 19.65 -1.58
CA TYR A 256 -1.47 19.57 -0.62
C TYR A 256 -2.63 18.74 -1.15
N ILE A 257 -3.07 17.75 -0.37
CA ILE A 257 -4.29 16.99 -0.64
C ILE A 257 -5.44 18.01 -0.59
N PRO A 258 -6.00 18.46 -1.74
CA PRO A 258 -6.97 19.55 -1.71
C PRO A 258 -8.22 19.11 -0.94
N ALA A 259 -9.07 20.03 -0.50
CA ALA A 259 -10.40 19.59 -0.07
C ALA A 259 -11.10 18.98 -1.30
N PRO A 260 -11.61 17.74 -1.24
CA PRO A 260 -12.26 17.12 -2.39
C PRO A 260 -13.70 17.63 -2.51
N GLU A 261 -13.87 18.94 -2.66
CA GLU A 261 -15.17 19.63 -2.69
C GLU A 261 -16.15 19.02 -3.70
N PRO A 262 -15.74 18.64 -4.93
CA PRO A 262 -16.66 17.98 -5.85
C PRO A 262 -17.17 16.62 -5.34
N VAL A 263 -16.41 15.94 -4.49
CA VAL A 263 -16.79 14.67 -3.84
C VAL A 263 -17.63 14.94 -2.59
N ARG A 264 -17.30 15.97 -1.82
CA ARG A 264 -18.10 16.46 -0.68
C ARG A 264 -19.54 16.73 -1.10
N LEU A 265 -19.74 17.45 -2.20
CA LEU A 265 -21.08 17.72 -2.74
C LEU A 265 -21.88 16.47 -3.10
N ILE A 266 -21.22 15.36 -3.45
CA ILE A 266 -21.88 14.08 -3.66
C ILE A 266 -22.22 13.45 -2.31
N ALA A 267 -21.28 13.44 -1.38
CA ALA A 267 -21.50 12.91 -0.03
C ALA A 267 -22.67 13.60 0.67
N ASP A 268 -22.74 14.93 0.63
CA ASP A 268 -23.82 15.71 1.26
C ASP A 268 -25.18 15.33 0.66
N LYS A 269 -25.30 15.21 -0.67
CA LYS A 269 -26.52 14.74 -1.34
C LYS A 269 -26.94 13.34 -0.90
N LEU A 270 -25.98 12.45 -0.69
CA LEU A 270 -26.27 11.09 -0.24
C LEU A 270 -26.69 11.07 1.24
N GLN A 271 -26.13 11.96 2.07
CA GLN A 271 -26.58 12.14 3.45
C GLN A 271 -28.00 12.72 3.52
N ASP A 272 -28.30 13.75 2.73
CA ASP A 272 -29.63 14.35 2.64
C ASP A 272 -30.70 13.34 2.17
N ALA A 273 -30.30 12.42 1.29
CA ALA A 273 -31.16 11.34 0.81
C ALA A 273 -31.25 10.13 1.77
N GLY A 274 -30.50 10.13 2.87
CA GLY A 274 -30.43 9.01 3.82
C GLY A 274 -29.70 7.76 3.29
N GLU A 275 -28.97 7.87 2.17
CA GLU A 275 -28.14 6.79 1.64
C GLU A 275 -26.77 6.70 2.36
N ILE A 276 -26.36 7.75 3.08
CA ILE A 276 -25.24 7.73 4.02
C ILE A 276 -25.78 8.08 5.41
N PRO A 277 -25.42 7.34 6.48
CA PRO A 277 -25.87 7.65 7.83
C PRO A 277 -25.56 9.10 8.25
N ALA A 278 -26.55 9.80 8.80
CA ALA A 278 -26.45 11.22 9.16
C ALA A 278 -25.50 11.48 10.35
N ASP A 279 -25.29 10.48 11.20
CA ASP A 279 -24.33 10.51 12.30
C ASP A 279 -22.87 10.35 11.83
N ARG A 280 -22.66 9.98 10.56
CA ARG A 280 -21.33 9.77 10.00
C ARG A 280 -20.74 11.07 9.45
N VAL A 281 -19.94 11.75 10.27
CA VAL A 281 -19.16 12.92 9.83
C VAL A 281 -17.99 12.48 8.96
N LEU A 282 -18.12 12.63 7.64
CA LEU A 282 -17.07 12.27 6.68
C LEU A 282 -15.93 13.30 6.71
N LYS A 283 -14.72 12.85 7.02
CA LYS A 283 -13.49 13.65 6.97
C LYS A 283 -12.93 13.67 5.54
N ALA A 284 -11.94 14.52 5.28
CA ALA A 284 -11.28 14.56 3.96
C ALA A 284 -10.67 13.20 3.57
N GLU A 285 -10.11 12.47 4.54
CA GLU A 285 -9.56 11.12 4.33
C GLU A 285 -10.64 10.14 3.83
N ASP A 286 -11.86 10.17 4.39
CA ASP A 286 -12.97 9.32 3.92
C ASP A 286 -13.28 9.55 2.44
N LEU A 287 -13.29 10.82 2.01
CA LEU A 287 -13.58 11.19 0.64
C LEU A 287 -12.45 10.75 -0.31
N TYR A 288 -11.19 10.84 0.11
CA TYR A 288 -10.07 10.38 -0.70
C TYR A 288 -9.89 8.87 -0.71
N MET A 289 -10.21 8.18 0.38
CA MET A 289 -10.29 6.73 0.40
C MET A 289 -11.35 6.23 -0.58
N ALA A 290 -12.53 6.87 -0.63
CA ALA A 290 -13.53 6.57 -1.64
C ALA A 290 -12.96 6.73 -3.07
N CYS A 291 -12.19 7.79 -3.34
CA CYS A 291 -11.57 8.00 -4.65
C CYS A 291 -10.56 6.91 -5.04
N GLN A 292 -9.89 6.29 -4.07
CA GLN A 292 -8.94 5.21 -4.35
C GLN A 292 -9.62 3.94 -4.90
N TYR A 293 -10.89 3.70 -4.56
CA TYR A 293 -11.65 2.57 -5.11
C TYR A 293 -11.99 2.72 -6.61
N LEU A 294 -11.85 3.92 -7.19
CA LEU A 294 -12.17 4.19 -8.60
C LEU A 294 -11.07 3.71 -9.57
N GLY A 295 -9.89 3.37 -9.06
CA GLY A 295 -8.70 3.08 -9.87
C GLY A 295 -8.01 4.35 -10.39
N VAL A 296 -6.78 4.17 -10.90
CA VAL A 296 -5.81 5.25 -11.16
C VAL A 296 -6.35 6.35 -12.07
N GLN A 297 -7.00 6.00 -13.18
CA GLN A 297 -7.47 6.97 -14.17
C GLN A 297 -8.61 7.85 -13.64
N GLN A 298 -9.64 7.24 -13.03
CA GLN A 298 -10.79 7.97 -12.50
C GLN A 298 -10.40 8.80 -11.27
N ASN A 299 -9.53 8.26 -10.40
CA ASN A 299 -8.96 8.99 -9.26
C ASN A 299 -8.16 10.23 -9.72
N THR A 300 -7.38 10.10 -10.80
CA THR A 300 -6.66 11.21 -11.43
C THR A 300 -7.61 12.34 -11.88
N ASP A 301 -8.71 12.01 -12.57
CA ASP A 301 -9.69 13.02 -13.01
C ASP A 301 -10.39 13.69 -11.81
N VAL A 302 -10.77 12.93 -10.78
CA VAL A 302 -11.35 13.49 -9.55
C VAL A 302 -10.40 14.47 -8.85
N ARG A 303 -9.11 14.12 -8.73
CA ARG A 303 -8.10 14.99 -8.10
C ARG A 303 -7.82 16.24 -8.92
N HIS A 304 -7.66 16.10 -10.23
CA HIS A 304 -7.49 17.26 -11.12
C HIS A 304 -8.68 18.23 -11.01
N ARG A 305 -9.90 17.71 -10.92
CA ARG A 305 -11.11 18.53 -10.72
C ARG A 305 -11.15 19.21 -9.36
N SER A 306 -10.78 18.50 -8.31
CA SER A 306 -10.68 19.07 -6.96
C SER A 306 -9.67 20.21 -6.90
N LEU A 307 -8.50 20.03 -7.53
CA LEU A 307 -7.45 21.05 -7.63
C LEU A 307 -7.88 22.28 -8.45
N THR A 308 -8.63 22.07 -9.54
CA THR A 308 -9.04 23.14 -10.46
C THR A 308 -10.41 23.75 -10.14
N GLY A 309 -11.07 23.33 -9.05
CA GLY A 309 -12.42 23.76 -8.68
C GLY A 309 -13.51 23.34 -9.69
N LYS A 310 -13.22 22.39 -10.59
CA LYS A 310 -14.18 21.92 -11.60
C LYS A 310 -15.14 20.89 -11.00
N LYS A 311 -16.40 20.92 -11.45
CA LYS A 311 -17.40 19.91 -11.07
C LYS A 311 -17.06 18.53 -11.64
N LEU A 312 -17.51 17.45 -10.99
CA LEU A 312 -17.44 16.10 -11.54
C LEU A 312 -18.26 15.97 -12.83
N THR A 313 -17.68 15.33 -13.84
CA THR A 313 -18.39 14.97 -15.08
C THR A 313 -19.46 13.92 -14.79
N LYS A 314 -20.51 13.91 -15.63
CA LYS A 314 -21.61 12.93 -15.51
C LYS A 314 -21.13 11.48 -15.35
N PRO A 315 -20.12 10.98 -16.11
CA PRO A 315 -19.62 9.61 -15.95
C PRO A 315 -18.88 9.34 -14.64
N LEU A 316 -18.43 10.36 -13.91
CA LEU A 316 -17.74 10.20 -12.61
C LEU A 316 -18.68 10.24 -11.41
N ARG A 317 -19.85 10.87 -11.52
CA ARG A 317 -20.72 11.11 -10.36
C ARG A 317 -21.23 9.80 -9.74
N GLU A 318 -21.74 8.87 -10.56
CA GLU A 318 -22.22 7.58 -10.05
C GLU A 318 -21.10 6.70 -9.50
N PRO A 319 -19.93 6.56 -10.16
CA PRO A 319 -18.81 5.84 -9.57
C PRO A 319 -18.35 6.41 -8.23
N VAL A 320 -18.25 7.75 -8.12
CA VAL A 320 -17.90 8.42 -6.86
C VAL A 320 -18.97 8.17 -5.78
N ALA A 321 -20.26 8.29 -6.13
CA ALA A 321 -21.37 8.03 -5.22
C ALA A 321 -21.34 6.59 -4.70
N TRP A 322 -21.11 5.62 -5.59
CA TRP A 322 -20.97 4.22 -5.25
C TRP A 322 -19.77 3.98 -4.32
N ALA A 323 -18.61 4.57 -4.61
CA ALA A 323 -17.44 4.41 -3.77
C ALA A 323 -17.62 5.01 -2.36
N LEU A 324 -18.26 6.18 -2.25
CA LEU A 324 -18.64 6.77 -0.97
C LEU A 324 -19.62 5.89 -0.19
N TRP A 325 -20.60 5.32 -0.88
CA TRP A 325 -21.56 4.39 -0.29
C TRP A 325 -20.87 3.13 0.24
N GLN A 326 -19.97 2.52 -0.54
CA GLN A 326 -19.22 1.35 -0.11
C GLN A 326 -18.33 1.63 1.11
N HIS A 327 -17.65 2.77 1.11
CA HIS A 327 -16.83 3.22 2.24
C HIS A 327 -17.67 3.43 3.50
N THR A 328 -18.92 3.85 3.33
CA THR A 328 -19.85 4.11 4.43
C THR A 328 -20.62 2.89 4.93
N HIS A 329 -20.59 1.78 4.19
CA HIS A 329 -21.27 0.51 4.50
C HIS A 329 -20.28 -0.66 4.46
N PRO A 330 -19.27 -0.68 5.37
CA PRO A 330 -18.25 -1.73 5.39
C PRO A 330 -18.83 -3.12 5.63
N GLU A 331 -19.93 -3.24 6.39
CA GLU A 331 -20.66 -4.48 6.65
C GLU A 331 -21.24 -5.09 5.36
N TRP A 332 -21.86 -4.27 4.51
CA TRP A 332 -22.37 -4.73 3.22
C TRP A 332 -21.21 -5.17 2.31
N THR A 333 -20.14 -4.38 2.26
CA THR A 333 -18.95 -4.70 1.46
C THR A 333 -18.31 -6.01 1.91
N THR A 334 -18.26 -6.26 3.22
CA THR A 334 -17.75 -7.49 3.81
C THR A 334 -18.65 -8.68 3.45
N ALA A 335 -19.97 -8.54 3.61
CA ALA A 335 -20.93 -9.57 3.24
C ALA A 335 -20.85 -9.93 1.75
N TYR A 336 -20.74 -8.93 0.86
CA TYR A 336 -20.57 -9.14 -0.58
C TYR A 336 -19.31 -9.94 -0.90
N ARG A 337 -18.18 -9.59 -0.27
CA ARG A 337 -16.90 -10.28 -0.46
C ARG A 337 -16.93 -11.72 0.06
N LEU A 338 -17.57 -11.95 1.22
CA LEU A 338 -17.72 -13.27 1.82
C LEU A 338 -18.61 -14.16 0.95
N ALA A 339 -19.80 -13.69 0.57
CA ALA A 339 -20.72 -14.44 -0.28
C ALA A 339 -20.10 -14.79 -1.64
N ARG A 340 -19.32 -13.87 -2.24
CA ARG A 340 -18.56 -14.17 -3.46
C ARG A 340 -17.62 -15.37 -3.25
N ARG A 341 -16.89 -15.42 -2.13
CA ARG A 341 -15.99 -16.54 -1.82
C ARG A 341 -16.77 -17.84 -1.65
N GLU A 342 -17.85 -17.81 -0.87
CA GLU A 342 -18.68 -18.98 -0.59
C GLU A 342 -19.42 -19.48 -1.84
N SER A 343 -19.68 -18.61 -2.82
CA SER A 343 -20.31 -19.00 -4.09
C SER A 343 -19.47 -19.95 -4.94
N GLU A 344 -18.15 -19.97 -4.73
CA GLU A 344 -17.23 -20.86 -5.44
C GLU A 344 -17.28 -22.30 -4.89
N SER A 345 -17.81 -22.49 -3.67
CA SER A 345 -17.79 -23.76 -2.96
C SER A 345 -19.16 -24.24 -2.44
N SER A 346 -20.21 -23.42 -2.51
CA SER A 346 -21.53 -23.76 -1.97
C SER A 346 -22.70 -23.14 -2.74
N ALA A 347 -23.81 -23.90 -2.85
CA ALA A 347 -25.05 -23.42 -3.45
C ALA A 347 -25.69 -22.28 -2.65
N THR A 348 -25.64 -22.34 -1.31
CA THR A 348 -26.14 -21.28 -0.43
C THR A 348 -25.34 -19.98 -0.63
N GLY A 349 -24.01 -20.07 -0.71
CA GLY A 349 -23.15 -18.94 -1.02
C GLY A 349 -23.43 -18.35 -2.40
N PHE A 350 -23.71 -19.19 -3.40
CA PHE A 350 -24.09 -18.75 -4.74
C PHE A 350 -25.40 -17.98 -4.76
N ILE A 351 -26.46 -18.51 -4.13
CA ILE A 351 -27.75 -17.82 -3.99
C ILE A 351 -27.56 -16.47 -3.31
N ARG A 352 -26.83 -16.45 -2.19
CA ARG A 352 -26.56 -15.21 -1.44
C ARG A 352 -25.78 -14.19 -2.27
N PHE A 353 -24.82 -14.64 -3.08
CA PHE A 353 -24.04 -13.77 -3.96
C PHE A 353 -24.91 -13.17 -5.08
N GLU A 354 -25.82 -13.94 -5.69
CA GLU A 354 -26.77 -13.42 -6.68
C GLU A 354 -27.76 -12.42 -6.08
N GLU A 355 -28.26 -12.66 -4.86
CA GLU A 355 -29.07 -11.67 -4.13
C GLU A 355 -28.32 -10.34 -3.96
N LEU A 356 -27.06 -10.41 -3.50
CA LEU A 356 -26.22 -9.24 -3.28
C LEU A 356 -25.81 -8.54 -4.59
N LYS A 357 -25.72 -9.26 -5.72
CA LYS A 357 -25.55 -8.65 -7.05
C LYS A 357 -26.78 -7.86 -7.48
N ASN A 358 -27.97 -8.40 -7.26
CA ASN A 358 -29.22 -7.71 -7.55
C ASN A 358 -29.38 -6.48 -6.66
N ASP A 359 -29.07 -6.60 -5.37
CA ASP A 359 -29.07 -5.48 -4.44
C ASP A 359 -28.07 -4.40 -4.86
N ARG A 360 -26.84 -4.78 -5.25
CA ARG A 360 -25.85 -3.86 -5.81
C ARG A 360 -26.39 -3.07 -7.00
N ALA A 361 -27.06 -3.73 -7.95
CA ALA A 361 -27.64 -3.06 -9.11
C ALA A 361 -28.72 -2.05 -8.70
N ARG A 362 -29.57 -2.43 -7.75
CA ARG A 362 -30.61 -1.55 -7.19
C ARG A 362 -30.01 -0.33 -6.48
N ILE A 363 -29.02 -0.53 -5.61
CA ILE A 363 -28.34 0.57 -4.90
C ILE A 363 -27.70 1.52 -5.92
N ARG A 364 -26.90 1.00 -6.86
CA ARG A 364 -26.27 1.82 -7.91
C ARG A 364 -27.28 2.59 -8.74
N GLY A 365 -28.44 2.01 -9.04
CA GLY A 365 -29.55 2.69 -9.71
C GLY A 365 -30.07 3.88 -8.91
N ARG A 366 -30.29 3.73 -7.60
CA ARG A 366 -30.71 4.83 -6.70
C ARG A 366 -29.66 5.91 -6.60
N LEU A 367 -28.40 5.53 -6.34
CA LEU A 367 -27.29 6.48 -6.26
C LEU A 367 -27.13 7.26 -7.56
N GLY A 368 -27.18 6.57 -8.71
CA GLY A 368 -27.12 7.18 -10.04
C GLY A 368 -28.23 8.19 -10.30
N ALA A 369 -29.45 7.93 -9.83
CA ALA A 369 -30.57 8.87 -9.95
C ALA A 369 -30.38 10.14 -9.08
N LEU A 370 -29.80 10.00 -7.88
CA LEU A 370 -29.53 11.12 -6.98
C LEU A 370 -28.45 12.07 -7.51
N VAL A 371 -27.46 11.51 -8.21
CA VAL A 371 -26.27 12.26 -8.66
C VAL A 371 -26.25 12.53 -10.16
N GLY A 372 -27.28 12.11 -10.89
CA GLY A 372 -27.42 12.10 -12.35
C GLY A 372 -27.20 13.41 -13.09
#